data_AF-A0A821GG53-F1
#
_entry.id   AF-A0A821GG53-F1
#
_cell.length_a   1.000
_cell.length_b   1.000
_cell.length_c   1.000
_cell.angle_alpha   90.00
_cell.angle_beta   90.00
_cell.angle_gamma   90.00
#
_symmetry.space_group_name_H-M   'P 1'
#
loop_
_entity.id
_entity.type
_entity.pdbx_description
1 polymer ?
#
loop_
_entity_poly.entity_id
_entity_poly.type
_entity_poly.pdbx_seq_one_letter_code
_entity_poly.pdbx_strand_id
1 'polypeptide(L)'
;MGGLLTKYILTNEENKDITSNTRACVFFSVPHFGAELASFGIRHAFIVRPTVEIEELQPNSKNLLNLHEKFLEILKTYDNIKILSFAENEKTTFSLRYQTVVVPSESSQINIGKFFILNKNHIYICKPNSKNTLEYQELLDLIQTIYYQHKNELKTEQIKLTEDILNNLYTFSSPIEDDTQ
;
A
#
# COMPACT_ATOMS: atom_id res chain seq x y z
N MET A 1 -2.40 -4.27 -6.87
CA MET A 1 -1.33 -4.08 -7.89
C MET A 1 -0.44 -2.88 -7.63
N GLY A 2 -0.96 -1.73 -7.20
CA GLY A 2 -0.15 -0.51 -6.99
C GLY A 2 1.13 -0.71 -6.19
N GLY A 3 1.10 -1.50 -5.11
CA GLY A 3 2.32 -1.76 -4.31
C GLY A 3 3.42 -2.53 -5.05
N LEU A 4 3.09 -3.40 -6.02
CA LEU A 4 4.10 -4.06 -6.85
C LEU A 4 4.76 -3.08 -7.81
N LEU A 5 3.97 -2.17 -8.39
CA LEU A 5 4.49 -1.08 -9.22
C LEU A 5 5.38 -0.13 -8.40
N THR A 6 4.99 0.19 -7.16
CA THR A 6 5.84 0.99 -6.26
C THR A 6 7.19 0.32 -6.03
N LYS A 7 7.23 -1.00 -5.77
CA LYS A 7 8.51 -1.73 -5.68
C LYS A 7 9.30 -1.60 -6.97
N TYR A 8 8.65 -1.82 -8.12
CA TYR A 8 9.32 -1.73 -9.42
C TYR A 8 9.97 -0.37 -9.64
N ILE A 9 9.22 0.72 -9.40
CA ILE A 9 9.72 2.09 -9.50
C ILE A 9 10.95 2.30 -8.62
N LEU A 10 10.89 1.88 -7.35
CA LEU A 10 11.97 2.11 -6.38
C LEU A 10 13.22 1.25 -6.63
N THR A 11 13.06 0.09 -7.26
CA THR A 11 14.17 -0.81 -7.63
C THR A 11 14.78 -0.50 -8.99
N ASN A 12 14.14 0.35 -9.80
CA ASN A 12 14.67 0.74 -11.09
C ASN A 12 15.78 1.79 -10.91
N GLU A 13 16.98 1.51 -11.43
CA GLU A 13 18.13 2.40 -11.32
C GLU A 13 17.96 3.75 -12.01
N GLU A 14 17.06 3.85 -12.99
CA GLU A 14 16.71 5.11 -13.66
C GLU A 14 15.95 6.06 -12.71
N ASN A 15 15.37 5.53 -11.63
CA ASN A 15 14.54 6.26 -10.67
C ASN A 15 15.27 6.56 -9.34
N LYS A 16 16.62 6.60 -9.33
CA LYS A 16 17.41 6.86 -8.10
C LYS A 16 16.98 8.14 -7.37
N ASP A 17 16.58 9.18 -8.10
CA ASP A 17 16.06 10.41 -7.50
C ASP A 17 14.74 10.18 -6.75
N ILE A 18 13.83 9.36 -7.30
CA ILE A 18 12.59 9.00 -6.61
C ILE A 18 12.90 8.18 -5.36
N THR A 19 13.78 7.18 -5.49
CA THR A 19 14.16 6.30 -4.37
C THR A 19 14.83 7.08 -3.24
N SER A 20 15.78 7.96 -3.55
CA SER A 20 16.50 8.77 -2.54
C SER A 20 15.63 9.83 -1.86
N ASN A 21 14.53 10.27 -2.50
CA ASN A 21 13.56 11.19 -1.90
C ASN A 21 12.38 10.48 -1.21
N THR A 22 12.26 9.16 -1.36
CA THR A 22 11.21 8.40 -0.68
C THR A 22 11.53 8.28 0.82
N ARG A 23 10.52 8.49 1.67
CA ARG A 23 10.64 8.38 3.14
C ARG A 23 9.76 7.28 3.73
N ALA A 24 8.74 6.85 2.99
CA ALA A 24 7.93 5.71 3.37
C ALA A 24 7.25 5.05 2.18
N CYS A 25 6.88 3.79 2.37
CA CYS A 25 5.93 3.07 1.54
C CYS A 25 4.76 2.57 2.38
N VAL A 26 3.55 2.75 1.85
CA VAL A 26 2.32 2.29 2.47
C VAL A 26 1.66 1.28 1.55
N PHE A 27 1.43 0.07 2.06
CA PHE A 27 0.88 -1.03 1.29
C PHE A 27 -0.48 -1.47 1.83
N PHE A 28 -1.45 -1.64 0.92
CA PHE A 28 -2.77 -2.19 1.23
C PHE A 28 -2.99 -3.44 0.38
N SER A 29 -3.11 -4.60 1.04
CA SER A 29 -3.33 -5.92 0.42
C SER A 29 -2.41 -6.17 -0.80
N VAL A 30 -1.09 -6.07 -0.59
CA VAL A 30 -0.09 -6.26 -1.66
C VAL A 30 0.51 -7.65 -1.57
N PRO A 31 0.38 -8.52 -2.60
CA PRO A 31 0.95 -9.86 -2.58
C PRO A 31 2.48 -9.80 -2.76
N HIS A 32 3.22 -9.65 -1.66
CA HIS A 32 4.64 -9.28 -1.70
C HIS A 32 5.55 -10.36 -2.31
N PHE A 33 5.23 -11.63 -2.10
CA PHE A 33 5.99 -12.79 -2.59
C PHE A 33 5.36 -13.41 -3.85
N GLY A 34 4.36 -12.75 -4.44
CA GLY A 34 3.56 -13.27 -5.54
C GLY A 34 2.39 -14.15 -5.10
N ALA A 35 1.64 -14.62 -6.10
CA ALA A 35 0.28 -15.16 -5.93
C ALA A 35 0.21 -16.66 -5.58
N GLU A 36 1.33 -17.33 -5.25
CA GLU A 36 1.30 -18.75 -4.85
C GLU A 36 0.55 -18.96 -3.51
N LEU A 37 0.69 -18.01 -2.58
CA LEU A 37 -0.13 -17.95 -1.35
C LEU A 37 -1.51 -17.31 -1.58
N ALA A 38 -1.72 -16.58 -2.69
CA ALA A 38 -2.96 -15.87 -2.99
C ALA A 38 -3.91 -16.66 -3.91
N SER A 39 -3.94 -17.98 -3.66
CA SER A 39 -4.62 -19.01 -4.44
C SER A 39 -5.99 -18.57 -5.00
N PHE A 40 -6.16 -18.79 -6.30
CA PHE A 40 -7.40 -18.76 -7.09
C PHE A 40 -8.19 -17.43 -7.16
N GLY A 41 -8.29 -16.66 -6.08
CA GLY A 41 -9.02 -15.40 -5.99
C GLY A 41 -8.47 -14.29 -6.86
N ILE A 42 -7.15 -14.08 -6.85
CA ILE A 42 -6.47 -13.12 -7.73
C ILE A 42 -6.81 -13.41 -9.20
N ARG A 43 -6.65 -14.64 -9.66
CA ARG A 43 -6.86 -15.01 -11.08
C ARG A 43 -8.29 -14.77 -11.57
N HIS A 44 -9.28 -14.86 -10.70
CA HIS A 44 -10.69 -14.60 -11.02
C HIS A 44 -11.16 -13.17 -10.72
N ALA A 45 -10.49 -12.46 -9.81
CA ALA A 45 -10.76 -11.06 -9.46
C ALA A 45 -10.38 -10.08 -10.57
N PHE A 46 -9.34 -10.40 -11.34
CA PHE A 46 -8.90 -9.61 -12.48
C PHE A 46 -9.78 -9.90 -13.71
N ILE A 47 -10.98 -9.30 -13.73
CA ILE A 47 -11.84 -9.22 -14.95
C ILE A 47 -11.15 -8.42 -16.06
N VAL A 48 -10.20 -7.54 -15.70
CA VAL A 48 -9.38 -6.79 -16.66
C VAL A 48 -8.13 -7.61 -16.97
N ARG A 49 -7.94 -7.96 -18.25
CA ARG A 49 -6.72 -8.64 -18.71
C ARG A 49 -5.50 -7.85 -18.22
N PRO A 50 -4.59 -8.49 -17.47
CA PRO A 50 -3.35 -7.86 -17.10
C PRO A 50 -2.58 -7.43 -18.37
N THR A 51 -2.00 -6.22 -18.39
CA THR A 51 -1.08 -5.82 -19.47
C THR A 51 0.14 -6.75 -19.48
N VAL A 52 0.98 -6.70 -20.51
CA VAL A 52 2.14 -7.62 -20.65
C VAL A 52 3.08 -7.52 -19.43
N GLU A 53 3.16 -6.33 -18.81
CA GLU A 53 3.89 -6.07 -17.57
C GLU A 53 3.31 -6.81 -16.35
N ILE A 54 2.05 -7.24 -16.43
CA ILE A 54 1.32 -7.98 -15.40
C ILE A 54 1.24 -9.49 -15.72
N GLU A 55 1.49 -9.94 -16.97
CA GLU A 55 1.76 -11.36 -17.23
C GLU A 55 3.01 -11.86 -16.51
N GLU A 56 3.95 -10.96 -16.20
CA GLU A 56 5.10 -11.26 -15.33
C GLU A 56 4.75 -11.40 -13.85
N LEU A 57 3.50 -11.10 -13.46
CA LEU A 57 2.99 -11.18 -12.09
C LEU A 57 2.27 -12.52 -11.80
N GLN A 58 2.59 -13.57 -12.56
CA GLN A 58 2.14 -14.93 -12.32
C GLN A 58 2.74 -15.51 -11.01
N PRO A 59 2.02 -16.40 -10.31
CA PRO A 59 2.58 -17.17 -9.19
C PRO A 59 3.92 -17.79 -9.57
N ASN A 60 4.93 -17.70 -8.69
CA ASN A 60 6.29 -18.22 -8.90
C ASN A 60 7.03 -17.69 -10.12
N SER A 61 6.64 -16.53 -10.66
CA SER A 61 7.54 -15.87 -11.60
C SER A 61 8.81 -15.51 -10.82
N LYS A 62 9.96 -15.96 -11.32
CA LYS A 62 11.27 -15.55 -10.78
C LYS A 62 11.39 -14.02 -10.70
N ASN A 63 10.65 -13.31 -11.55
CA ASN A 63 10.59 -11.86 -11.62
C ASN A 63 9.99 -11.24 -10.35
N LEU A 64 8.91 -11.80 -9.79
CA LEU A 64 8.26 -11.23 -8.61
C LEU A 64 9.06 -11.42 -7.32
N LEU A 65 9.63 -12.61 -7.14
CA LEU A 65 10.51 -12.87 -6.00
C LEU A 65 11.76 -11.99 -6.09
N ASN A 66 12.38 -11.93 -7.27
CA ASN A 66 13.52 -11.04 -7.54
C ASN A 66 13.17 -9.56 -7.31
N LEU A 67 11.98 -9.11 -7.72
CA LEU A 67 11.51 -7.74 -7.45
C LEU A 67 11.40 -7.49 -5.94
N HIS A 68 10.87 -8.46 -5.20
CA HIS A 68 10.78 -8.34 -3.76
C HIS A 68 12.17 -8.29 -3.10
N GLU A 69 13.08 -9.19 -3.49
CA GLU A 69 14.45 -9.23 -2.98
C GLU A 69 15.19 -7.92 -3.25
N LYS A 70 15.14 -7.41 -4.48
CA LYS A 70 15.69 -6.09 -4.83
C LYS A 70 15.07 -4.97 -4.00
N PHE A 71 13.76 -5.01 -3.77
CA PHE A 71 13.11 -4.02 -2.91
C PHE A 71 13.64 -4.09 -1.47
N LEU A 72 13.90 -5.29 -0.93
CA LEU A 72 14.53 -5.44 0.38
C LEU A 72 15.96 -4.88 0.41
N GLU A 73 16.72 -5.00 -0.68
CA GLU A 73 18.04 -4.37 -0.80
C GLU A 73 17.95 -2.85 -0.82
N ILE A 74 16.96 -2.27 -1.50
CA ILE A 74 16.67 -0.83 -1.44
C ILE A 74 16.38 -0.40 0.00
N LEU A 75 15.53 -1.12 0.74
CA LEU A 75 15.26 -0.78 2.14
C LEU A 75 16.49 -0.89 3.06
N LYS A 76 17.43 -1.80 2.76
CA LYS A 76 18.71 -1.88 3.49
C LYS A 76 19.65 -0.74 3.13
N THR A 77 19.64 -0.32 1.87
CA THR A 77 20.51 0.76 1.36
C THR A 77 20.03 2.13 1.84
N TYR A 78 18.71 2.33 1.88
CA TYR A 78 18.04 3.55 2.34
C TYR A 78 17.34 3.25 3.67
N ASP A 79 18.11 3.26 4.76
CA ASP A 79 17.69 2.87 6.13
C ASP A 79 16.53 3.71 6.71
N ASN A 80 16.15 4.78 6.02
CA ASN A 80 15.14 5.75 6.41
C ASN A 80 13.77 5.51 5.76
N ILE A 81 13.63 4.54 4.84
CA ILE A 81 12.31 4.25 4.23
C ILE A 81 11.46 3.44 5.21
N LYS A 82 10.45 4.09 5.80
CA LYS A 82 9.50 3.43 6.70
C LYS A 82 8.48 2.60 5.93
N ILE A 83 8.11 1.44 6.48
CA ILE A 83 7.08 0.58 5.92
C ILE A 83 5.87 0.55 6.85
N LEU A 84 4.69 0.79 6.28
CA LEU A 84 3.38 0.59 6.90
C LEU A 84 2.55 -0.29 5.98
N SER A 85 2.01 -1.39 6.48
CA SER A 85 1.30 -2.36 5.65
C SER A 85 -0.01 -2.80 6.29
N PHE A 86 -1.03 -2.99 5.46
CA PHE A 86 -2.36 -3.43 5.84
C PHE A 86 -2.78 -4.64 5.01
N ALA A 87 -3.36 -5.65 5.65
CA ALA A 87 -3.98 -6.79 4.99
C ALA A 87 -5.49 -6.78 5.18
N GLU A 88 -6.20 -7.29 4.19
CA GLU A 88 -7.63 -7.58 4.30
C GLU A 88 -7.88 -8.89 5.04
N ASN A 89 -9.10 -9.04 5.54
CA ASN A 89 -9.54 -10.26 6.21
C ASN A 89 -10.94 -10.70 5.77
N GLU A 90 -11.68 -9.85 5.04
CA GLU A 90 -13.02 -10.18 4.58
C GLU A 90 -13.03 -10.58 3.10
N LYS A 91 -13.99 -11.44 2.75
CA LYS A 91 -14.14 -11.90 1.37
C LYS A 91 -14.69 -10.78 0.49
N THR A 92 -14.13 -10.67 -0.71
CA THR A 92 -14.65 -9.82 -1.79
C THR A 92 -15.58 -10.64 -2.68
N THR A 93 -16.75 -10.09 -3.01
CA THR A 93 -17.70 -10.71 -3.95
C THR A 93 -17.40 -10.23 -5.37
N PHE A 94 -17.15 -11.15 -6.30
CA PHE A 94 -16.84 -10.83 -7.71
C PHE A 94 -18.00 -11.13 -8.67
N SER A 95 -18.85 -12.08 -8.31
CA SER A 95 -20.05 -12.48 -9.05
C SER A 95 -21.03 -13.17 -8.09
N LEU A 96 -22.25 -13.50 -8.54
CA LEU A 96 -23.38 -13.93 -7.71
C LEU A 96 -23.10 -15.12 -6.76
N ARG A 97 -21.97 -15.84 -6.90
CA ARG A 97 -21.62 -17.00 -6.06
C ARG A 97 -20.15 -17.11 -5.66
N TYR A 98 -19.25 -16.22 -6.12
CA TYR A 98 -17.83 -16.34 -5.80
C TYR A 98 -17.38 -15.26 -4.82
N GLN A 99 -16.94 -15.71 -3.66
CA GLN A 99 -16.43 -14.89 -2.57
C GLN A 99 -15.12 -15.44 -2.05
N THR A 100 -14.10 -14.60 -2.00
CA THR A 100 -12.78 -14.99 -1.51
C THR A 100 -12.04 -13.81 -0.92
N VAL A 101 -11.14 -14.07 0.02
CA VAL A 101 -10.04 -13.15 0.31
C VAL A 101 -9.16 -13.11 -0.94
N VAL A 102 -8.87 -11.90 -1.43
CA VAL A 102 -8.15 -11.68 -2.68
C VAL A 102 -6.66 -11.81 -2.44
N VAL A 103 -6.16 -11.20 -1.36
CA VAL A 103 -4.77 -11.28 -0.94
C VAL A 103 -4.72 -11.73 0.51
N PRO A 104 -4.43 -13.02 0.77
CA PRO A 104 -4.30 -13.53 2.13
C PRO A 104 -3.25 -12.76 2.93
N SER A 105 -3.45 -12.71 4.25
CA SER A 105 -2.61 -11.92 5.15
C SER A 105 -1.14 -12.34 5.08
N GLU A 106 -0.88 -13.63 4.91
CA GLU A 106 0.44 -14.24 4.77
C GLU A 106 1.15 -13.75 3.50
N SER A 107 0.40 -13.48 2.42
CA SER A 107 0.93 -12.89 1.19
C SER A 107 1.15 -11.38 1.32
N SER A 108 0.35 -10.72 2.16
CA SER A 108 0.44 -9.28 2.45
C SER A 108 1.50 -8.90 3.47
N GLN A 109 2.04 -9.86 4.22
CA GLN A 109 2.96 -9.61 5.31
C GLN A 109 4.41 -9.55 4.81
N ILE A 110 5.00 -8.35 4.75
CA ILE A 110 6.39 -8.13 4.32
C ILE A 110 7.44 -8.42 5.42
N ASN A 111 7.02 -8.59 6.67
CA ASN A 111 7.88 -8.77 7.85
C ASN A 111 8.85 -7.61 8.13
N ILE A 112 8.51 -6.40 7.68
CA ILE A 112 9.27 -5.16 7.93
C ILE A 112 8.28 -4.04 8.24
N GLY A 113 8.58 -3.24 9.27
CA GLY A 113 7.74 -2.12 9.67
C GLY A 113 6.46 -2.54 10.38
N LYS A 114 5.49 -1.62 10.46
CA LYS A 114 4.18 -1.89 11.08
C LYS A 114 3.29 -2.68 10.11
N PHE A 115 2.60 -3.70 10.63
CA PHE A 115 1.66 -4.52 9.87
C PHE A 115 0.35 -4.70 10.63
N PHE A 116 -0.78 -4.47 9.97
CA PHE A 116 -2.10 -4.61 10.56
C PHE A 116 -3.02 -5.43 9.65
N ILE A 117 -3.89 -6.22 10.26
CA ILE A 117 -4.96 -6.93 9.56
C ILE A 117 -6.27 -6.18 9.83
N LEU A 118 -6.97 -5.78 8.77
CA LEU A 118 -8.20 -5.00 8.85
C LEU A 118 -9.42 -5.88 8.54
N ASN A 119 -10.51 -5.66 9.27
CA ASN A 119 -11.82 -6.25 8.99
C ASN A 119 -12.48 -5.51 7.81
N LYS A 120 -11.87 -5.67 6.64
CA LYS A 120 -12.31 -5.11 5.37
C LYS A 120 -12.01 -6.10 4.26
N ASN A 121 -12.74 -5.95 3.15
CA ASN A 121 -12.47 -6.66 1.90
C ASN A 121 -11.53 -5.85 0.98
N HIS A 122 -11.11 -6.45 -0.12
CA HIS A 122 -10.12 -5.87 -1.05
C HIS A 122 -10.59 -4.56 -1.70
N ILE A 123 -11.89 -4.35 -1.84
CA ILE A 123 -12.47 -3.15 -2.48
C ILE A 123 -12.42 -1.94 -1.52
N TYR A 124 -12.61 -2.18 -0.23
CA TYR A 124 -12.75 -1.11 0.78
C TYR A 124 -11.52 -0.93 1.68
N ILE A 125 -10.52 -1.82 1.58
CA ILE A 125 -9.35 -1.75 2.47
C ILE A 125 -8.64 -0.39 2.41
N CYS A 126 -8.51 0.21 1.23
CA CYS A 126 -7.91 1.53 1.02
C CYS A 126 -8.91 2.70 1.07
N LYS A 127 -10.16 2.43 1.49
CA LYS A 127 -11.25 3.41 1.59
C LYS A 127 -11.66 3.53 3.06
N PRO A 128 -10.92 4.31 3.88
CA PRO A 128 -11.33 4.57 5.25
C PRO A 128 -12.72 5.22 5.27
N ASN A 129 -13.65 4.66 6.04
CA ASN A 129 -15.02 5.16 6.15
C ASN A 129 -15.13 6.33 7.15
N SER A 130 -14.09 6.54 7.96
CA SER A 130 -13.97 7.66 8.88
C SER A 130 -12.49 7.89 9.21
N LYS A 131 -12.19 9.02 9.84
CA LYS A 131 -10.84 9.31 10.32
C LYS A 131 -10.43 8.48 11.52
N ASN A 132 -11.39 7.93 12.25
CA ASN A 132 -11.13 7.15 13.46
C ASN A 132 -10.73 5.70 13.13
N THR A 133 -10.70 5.31 11.85
CA THR A 133 -10.25 3.98 11.48
C THR A 133 -8.76 3.82 11.70
N LEU A 134 -8.35 2.59 12.04
CA LEU A 134 -6.96 2.25 12.31
C LEU A 134 -6.04 2.65 11.16
N GLU A 135 -6.42 2.31 9.92
CA GLU A 135 -5.60 2.60 8.75
C GLU A 135 -5.47 4.09 8.43
N TYR A 136 -6.47 4.90 8.79
CA TYR A 136 -6.38 6.34 8.65
C TYR A 136 -5.43 6.93 9.70
N GLN A 137 -5.60 6.54 10.96
CA GLN A 137 -4.79 7.03 12.07
C GLN A 137 -3.32 6.63 11.94
N GLU A 138 -3.03 5.38 11.58
CA GLU A 138 -1.65 4.91 11.37
C GLU A 138 -0.98 5.59 10.17
N LEU A 139 -1.74 5.86 9.10
CA LEU A 139 -1.22 6.63 7.97
C LEU A 139 -0.93 8.09 8.37
N LEU A 140 -1.83 8.72 9.12
CA LEU A 140 -1.65 10.10 9.57
C LEU A 140 -0.45 10.22 10.53
N ASP A 141 -0.33 9.31 11.49
CA ASP A 141 0.83 9.19 12.40
C ASP A 141 2.14 9.05 11.62
N LEU A 142 2.16 8.18 10.60
CA LEU A 142 3.33 8.01 9.74
C LEU A 142 3.70 9.30 9.01
N ILE A 143 2.73 9.96 8.37
CA ILE A 143 2.96 11.22 7.62
C ILE A 143 3.50 12.29 8.57
N GLN A 144 2.89 12.46 9.74
CA GLN A 144 3.34 13.44 10.72
C GLN A 144 4.74 13.14 11.23
N THR A 145 5.02 11.87 11.54
CA THR A 145 6.34 11.48 12.03
C THR A 145 7.40 11.82 10.99
N ILE A 146 7.17 11.52 9.71
CA ILE A 146 8.10 11.87 8.62
C ILE A 146 8.23 13.38 8.50
N TYR A 147 7.12 14.11 8.53
CA TYR A 147 7.13 15.56 8.45
C TYR A 147 7.98 16.19 9.56
N TYR A 148 7.76 15.82 10.83
CA TYR A 148 8.53 16.38 11.93
C TYR A 148 10.02 15.98 11.90
N GLN A 149 10.34 14.79 11.42
CA GLN A 149 11.72 14.35 11.24
C GLN A 149 12.48 15.19 10.20
N HIS A 150 11.80 15.60 9.12
CA HIS A 150 12.42 16.31 8.00
C HIS A 150 12.04 17.79 7.91
N LYS A 151 11.30 18.33 8.89
CA LYS A 151 10.80 19.71 8.88
C LYS A 151 11.91 20.75 8.67
N ASN A 152 13.09 20.50 9.24
CA ASN A 152 14.24 21.41 9.15
C ASN A 152 14.87 21.48 7.76
N GLU A 153 14.57 20.52 6.88
CA GLU A 153 15.03 20.49 5.48
C GLU A 153 14.12 21.31 4.55
N LEU A 154 12.93 21.70 5.04
CA LEU A 154 11.90 22.37 4.25
C LEU A 154 12.01 23.90 4.31
N LYS A 155 11.68 24.54 3.19
CA LYS A 155 11.49 26.00 3.14
C LYS A 155 10.22 26.39 3.90
N THR A 156 10.18 27.63 4.41
CA THR A 156 9.05 28.18 5.15
C THR A 156 7.71 28.03 4.42
N GLU A 157 7.68 28.23 3.10
CA GLU A 157 6.46 28.05 2.28
C GLU A 157 5.98 26.59 2.25
N GLN A 158 6.92 25.63 2.16
CA GLN A 158 6.60 24.20 2.18
C GLN A 158 6.10 23.76 3.56
N ILE A 159 6.69 24.31 4.63
CA ILE A 159 6.24 24.09 6.01
C ILE A 159 4.79 24.53 6.16
N LYS A 160 4.47 25.78 5.77
CA LYS A 160 3.12 26.32 5.87
C LYS A 160 2.11 25.48 5.08
N LEU A 161 2.41 25.16 3.83
CA LEU A 161 1.54 24.33 2.99
C LEU A 161 1.32 22.94 3.61
N THR A 162 2.36 22.33 4.15
CA THR A 162 2.26 20.99 4.75
C THR A 162 1.42 21.02 6.02
N GLU A 163 1.59 22.03 6.89
CA GLU A 163 0.79 22.20 8.10
C GLU A 163 -0.69 22.46 7.77
N ASP A 164 -0.97 23.26 6.73
CA ASP A 164 -2.34 23.48 6.24
C ASP A 164 -2.98 22.16 5.75
N ILE A 165 -2.24 21.33 4.99
CA ILE A 165 -2.69 20.00 4.56
C ILE A 165 -2.96 19.10 5.76
N LEU A 166 -2.01 19.01 6.71
CA LEU A 166 -2.15 18.18 7.90
C LEU A 166 -3.38 18.60 8.71
N ASN A 167 -3.60 19.89 8.92
CA ASN A 167 -4.79 20.41 9.61
C ASN A 167 -6.09 19.99 8.91
N ASN A 168 -6.14 19.99 7.58
CA ASN A 168 -7.31 19.51 6.83
C ASN A 168 -7.51 17.99 6.96
N LEU A 169 -6.41 17.23 7.04
CA LEU A 169 -6.44 15.81 7.38
C LEU A 169 -6.93 15.56 8.82
N TYR A 170 -6.99 16.57 9.69
CA TYR A 170 -7.68 16.50 10.98
C TYR A 170 -9.16 16.89 10.94
N THR A 171 -9.57 17.85 10.10
CA THR A 171 -10.88 18.54 10.25
C THR A 171 -12.10 18.00 9.47
N PHE A 172 -11.97 17.08 8.51
CA PHE A 172 -13.13 16.42 7.87
C PHE A 172 -14.19 15.93 8.88
N SER A 173 -15.34 16.59 8.82
CA SER A 173 -16.55 16.30 9.57
C SER A 173 -17.67 16.11 8.56
N SER A 174 -17.94 14.87 8.20
CA SER A 174 -19.27 14.28 7.99
C SER A 174 -19.13 12.91 7.32
N PRO A 175 -20.02 11.95 7.59
CA PRO A 175 -20.04 10.67 6.91
C PRO A 175 -20.22 10.90 5.41
N ILE A 176 -19.56 10.06 4.61
CA ILE A 176 -19.97 9.86 3.23
C ILE A 176 -21.41 9.34 3.32
N GLU A 177 -22.38 10.13 2.84
CA GLU A 177 -23.75 9.65 2.66
C GLU A 177 -23.66 8.38 1.80
N ASP A 178 -24.25 7.30 2.32
CA ASP A 178 -24.32 6.02 1.65
C ASP A 178 -25.16 6.22 0.37
N ASP A 179 -24.50 6.40 -0.78
CA ASP A 179 -25.11 6.41 -2.11
C ASP A 179 -25.58 4.98 -2.49
N THR A 180 -26.41 4.39 -1.62
CA THR A 180 -27.26 3.26 -1.96
C THR A 180 -28.69 3.78 -2.13
N GLN A 181 -28.98 4.25 -3.35
CA GLN A 181 -30.30 4.09 -3.97
C GLN A 181 -30.26 2.91 -4.93
#